data_AF-A0A4V3STL8-F1
#
_entry.id   AF-A0A4V3STL8-F1
#
_cell.length_a   1.000
_cell.length_b   1.000
_cell.length_c   1.000
_cell.angle_alpha   90.00
_cell.angle_beta   90.00
_cell.angle_gamma   90.00
#
_symmetry.space_group_name_H-M   'P 1'
#
loop_
_entity.id
_entity.type
_entity.pdbx_description
1 polymer ?
#
loop_
_entity_poly.entity_id
_entity_poly.type
_entity_poly.pdbx_seq_one_letter_code
_entity_poly.pdbx_strand_id
1 'polypeptide(L)'
;MDSLFSIAINYKPHPLPNLAQVLIKAGANVQNEKGYLHACALARSPDVLKALIEAGISDCPHEHYGGNTALDYVTKLYGTDKSINCEDCCKILIEHTLEKKTHSKMPDSIKSNKELTEYWNACKANSEEWEFAIPKTAIQVFSVQKTNKRFCPIK
;
A
#
# COMPACT_ATOMS: atom_id res chain seq x y z
N MET A 1 -3.69 -23.04 -12.94
CA MET A 1 -4.28 -22.06 -13.87
C MET A 1 -3.77 -20.71 -13.42
N ASP A 2 -2.84 -20.12 -14.16
CA ASP A 2 -2.49 -18.73 -13.92
C ASP A 2 -3.75 -17.91 -14.18
N SER A 3 -4.26 -17.25 -13.15
CA SER A 3 -5.37 -16.32 -13.34
C SER A 3 -4.94 -15.30 -14.40
N LEU A 4 -5.86 -14.85 -15.26
CA LEU A 4 -5.59 -13.73 -16.19
C LEU A 4 -5.02 -12.52 -15.44
N PHE A 5 -5.36 -12.40 -14.16
CA PHE A 5 -4.79 -11.43 -13.24
C PHE A 5 -3.30 -11.67 -12.94
N SER A 6 -2.89 -12.93 -12.68
CA SER A 6 -1.49 -13.29 -12.48
C SER A 6 -0.65 -12.97 -13.72
N ILE A 7 -1.20 -13.23 -14.92
CA ILE A 7 -0.55 -12.82 -16.17
C ILE A 7 -0.39 -11.29 -16.19
N ALA A 8 -1.44 -10.52 -15.89
CA ALA A 8 -1.34 -9.06 -15.90
C ALA A 8 -0.28 -8.49 -14.93
N ILE A 9 -0.11 -9.11 -13.76
CA ILE A 9 0.85 -8.67 -12.73
C ILE A 9 2.27 -9.20 -12.96
N ASN A 10 2.41 -10.42 -13.49
CA ASN A 10 3.70 -11.10 -13.63
C ASN A 10 4.21 -11.13 -15.08
N TYR A 11 3.51 -10.51 -16.03
CA TYR A 11 3.96 -10.42 -17.42
C TYR A 11 5.38 -9.83 -17.48
N LYS A 12 6.29 -10.55 -18.12
CA LYS A 12 7.66 -10.08 -18.36
C LYS A 12 7.78 -9.59 -19.80
N PRO A 13 8.48 -8.46 -20.06
CA PRO A 13 9.38 -7.75 -19.15
C PRO A 13 8.72 -6.74 -18.20
N HIS A 14 7.45 -6.38 -18.40
CA HIS A 14 6.73 -5.38 -17.59
C HIS A 14 5.30 -5.82 -17.32
N PRO A 15 4.75 -5.59 -16.10
CA PRO A 15 3.34 -5.83 -15.88
C PRO A 15 2.47 -4.94 -16.75
N LEU A 16 1.21 -5.35 -16.86
CA LEU A 16 0.16 -4.68 -17.61
C LEU A 16 -0.77 -3.97 -16.63
N PRO A 17 -0.41 -2.79 -16.10
CA PRO A 17 -1.16 -2.13 -15.04
C PRO A 17 -2.60 -1.81 -15.43
N ASN A 18 -2.82 -1.42 -16.69
CA ASN A 18 -4.16 -1.16 -17.22
C ASN A 18 -5.01 -2.43 -17.24
N LEU A 19 -4.42 -3.57 -17.63
CA LEU A 19 -5.13 -4.85 -17.62
C LEU A 19 -5.45 -5.27 -16.19
N ALA A 20 -4.50 -5.15 -15.26
CA ALA A 20 -4.73 -5.46 -13.85
C ALA A 20 -5.87 -4.60 -13.26
N GLN A 21 -5.90 -3.29 -13.53
CA GLN A 21 -6.98 -2.41 -13.08
C GLN A 21 -8.35 -2.83 -13.64
N VAL A 22 -8.42 -3.16 -14.94
CA VAL A 22 -9.67 -3.62 -15.57
C VAL A 22 -10.14 -4.91 -14.93
N LEU A 23 -9.22 -5.85 -14.65
CA LEU A 23 -9.56 -7.13 -14.03
C LEU A 23 -10.04 -6.96 -12.57
N ILE A 24 -9.42 -6.07 -11.78
CA ILE A 24 -9.91 -5.74 -10.44
C ILE A 24 -11.34 -5.18 -10.51
N LYS A 25 -11.58 -4.23 -11.42
CA LYS A 25 -12.93 -3.66 -11.63
C LYS A 25 -13.96 -4.68 -12.11
N ALA A 26 -13.51 -5.69 -12.86
CA ALA A 26 -14.35 -6.80 -13.31
C ALA A 26 -14.59 -7.88 -12.23
N GLY A 27 -14.07 -7.70 -11.01
CA GLY A 27 -14.27 -8.63 -9.90
C GLY A 27 -13.32 -9.83 -9.91
N ALA A 28 -12.15 -9.71 -10.55
CA ALA A 28 -11.14 -10.75 -10.47
C ALA A 28 -10.79 -11.07 -9.01
N ASN A 29 -10.72 -12.37 -8.70
CA ASN A 29 -10.29 -12.81 -7.38
C ASN A 29 -8.77 -12.60 -7.22
N VAL A 30 -8.40 -11.55 -6.49
CA VAL A 30 -7.00 -11.18 -6.23
C VAL A 30 -6.47 -11.70 -4.89
N GLN A 31 -7.30 -12.38 -4.09
CA GLN A 31 -6.96 -12.81 -2.72
C GLN A 31 -6.05 -14.03 -2.64
N ASN A 32 -5.95 -14.80 -3.74
CA ASN A 32 -5.27 -16.10 -3.72
C ASN A 32 -3.75 -16.03 -3.92
N GLU A 33 -3.20 -14.90 -4.36
CA GLU A 33 -1.79 -14.84 -4.76
C GLU A 33 -1.02 -13.83 -3.90
N LYS A 34 -0.22 -14.38 -2.98
CA LYS A 34 0.79 -13.63 -2.23
C LYS A 34 1.86 -13.14 -3.22
N GLY A 35 2.44 -11.97 -2.97
CA GLY A 35 3.51 -11.41 -3.79
C GLY A 35 3.08 -10.39 -4.85
N TYR A 36 1.79 -10.19 -5.10
CA TYR A 36 1.33 -9.17 -6.07
C TYR A 36 1.69 -7.74 -5.68
N LEU A 37 1.65 -7.41 -4.38
CA LEU A 37 2.10 -6.09 -3.91
C LEU A 37 3.60 -5.89 -4.21
N HIS A 38 4.43 -6.92 -4.04
CA HIS A 38 5.86 -6.88 -4.39
C HIS A 38 6.07 -6.69 -5.89
N ALA A 39 5.34 -7.44 -6.72
CA ALA A 39 5.43 -7.32 -8.18
C ALA A 39 5.04 -5.91 -8.65
N CYS A 40 3.99 -5.31 -8.09
CA CYS A 40 3.57 -3.94 -8.41
C CYS A 40 4.59 -2.89 -7.93
N ALA A 41 5.16 -3.09 -6.75
CA ALA A 41 6.20 -2.22 -6.21
C ALA A 41 7.46 -2.24 -7.09
N LEU A 42 7.92 -3.43 -7.50
CA LEU A 42 9.02 -3.64 -8.44
C LEU A 42 8.79 -2.94 -9.78
N ALA A 43 7.58 -3.03 -10.28
CA ALA A 43 7.18 -2.40 -11.52
C ALA A 43 6.90 -0.90 -11.40
N ARG A 44 6.99 -0.33 -10.19
CA ARG A 44 6.75 1.09 -9.92
C ARG A 44 5.37 1.53 -10.41
N SER A 45 4.36 0.69 -10.10
CA SER A 45 2.97 0.87 -10.50
C SER A 45 2.09 1.24 -9.29
N PRO A 46 2.14 2.49 -8.80
CA PRO A 46 1.42 2.91 -7.59
C PRO A 46 -0.10 2.75 -7.74
N ASP A 47 -0.66 2.96 -8.95
CA ASP A 47 -2.10 2.84 -9.17
C ASP A 47 -2.62 1.40 -8.97
N VAL A 48 -1.88 0.41 -9.47
CA VAL A 48 -2.24 -1.01 -9.31
C VAL A 48 -2.03 -1.44 -7.87
N LEU A 49 -0.93 -1.00 -7.25
CA LEU A 49 -0.63 -1.25 -5.85
C LEU A 49 -1.77 -0.75 -4.94
N LYS A 50 -2.26 0.47 -5.18
CA LYS A 50 -3.40 1.04 -4.48
C LYS A 50 -4.68 0.23 -4.70
N ALA A 51 -4.98 -0.14 -5.95
CA ALA A 51 -6.16 -0.95 -6.25
C ALA A 51 -6.14 -2.32 -5.57
N LEU A 52 -4.97 -2.96 -5.45
CA LEU A 52 -4.80 -4.22 -4.72
C LEU A 52 -5.03 -4.06 -3.21
N ILE A 53 -4.53 -2.98 -2.62
CA ILE A 53 -4.76 -2.65 -1.20
C ILE A 53 -6.25 -2.39 -0.94
N GLU A 54 -6.92 -1.63 -1.81
CA GLU A 54 -8.36 -1.37 -1.75
C GLU A 54 -9.19 -2.65 -1.91
N ALA A 55 -8.71 -3.61 -2.70
CA ALA A 55 -9.29 -4.95 -2.83
C ALA A 55 -9.05 -5.85 -1.59
N GLY A 56 -8.37 -5.33 -0.56
CA GLY A 56 -8.19 -5.99 0.74
C GLY A 56 -6.92 -6.83 0.86
N ILE A 57 -6.01 -6.79 -0.13
CA ILE A 57 -4.75 -7.51 -0.02
C ILE A 57 -3.92 -6.92 1.13
N SER A 58 -3.25 -7.80 1.87
CA SER A 58 -2.38 -7.41 2.98
C SER A 58 -0.92 -7.44 2.56
N ASP A 59 -0.16 -6.47 3.06
CA ASP A 59 1.29 -6.48 2.91
C ASP A 59 1.92 -7.53 3.84
N CYS A 60 2.17 -8.71 3.28
CA CYS A 60 2.69 -9.88 3.98
C CYS A 60 4.09 -10.23 3.47
N PRO A 61 4.98 -10.75 4.33
CA PRO A 61 6.25 -11.32 3.90
C PRO A 61 6.09 -12.38 2.81
N HIS A 62 7.00 -12.39 1.84
CA HIS A 62 6.98 -13.36 0.75
C HIS A 62 8.37 -13.93 0.45
N GLU A 63 8.48 -15.25 0.36
CA GLU A 63 9.76 -15.97 0.26
C GLU A 63 10.56 -15.61 -0.99
N HIS A 64 9.89 -15.46 -2.14
CA HIS A 64 10.54 -15.06 -3.39
C HIS A 64 11.23 -13.69 -3.29
N TYR A 65 10.77 -12.83 -2.37
CA TYR A 65 11.32 -11.50 -2.12
C TYR A 65 12.20 -11.45 -0.87
N GLY A 66 12.80 -12.60 -0.50
CA GLY A 66 13.72 -12.73 0.63
C GLY A 66 13.02 -12.61 1.98
N GLY A 67 11.75 -13.01 2.07
CA GLY A 67 10.96 -12.93 3.30
C GLY A 67 10.62 -11.49 3.73
N ASN A 68 10.76 -10.53 2.83
CA ASN A 68 10.43 -9.13 3.09
C ASN A 68 8.95 -8.86 2.77
N THR A 69 8.36 -7.86 3.43
CA THR A 69 7.11 -7.24 2.96
C THR A 69 7.34 -6.44 1.67
N ALA A 70 6.28 -6.07 0.96
CA ALA A 70 6.39 -5.18 -0.19
C ALA A 70 6.95 -3.81 0.25
N LEU A 71 6.58 -3.32 1.43
CA LEU A 71 7.13 -2.10 2.01
C LEU A 71 8.64 -2.21 2.26
N ASP A 72 9.10 -3.27 2.93
CA ASP A 72 10.53 -3.50 3.17
C ASP A 72 11.31 -3.61 1.86
N TYR A 73 10.69 -4.16 0.83
CA TYR A 73 11.32 -4.34 -0.47
C TYR A 73 11.44 -3.02 -1.25
N VAL A 74 10.35 -2.24 -1.35
CA VAL A 74 10.35 -0.97 -2.10
C VAL A 74 11.21 0.10 -1.43
N THR A 75 11.27 0.11 -0.10
CA THR A 75 12.11 1.07 0.65
C THR A 75 13.60 0.83 0.41
N LYS A 76 14.02 -0.44 0.26
CA LYS A 76 15.39 -0.79 -0.17
C LYS A 76 15.66 -0.31 -1.60
N LEU A 77 14.70 -0.45 -2.51
CA LEU A 77 14.83 0.04 -3.88
C LEU A 77 14.90 1.57 -3.95
N TYR A 78 14.09 2.28 -3.15
CA TYR A 78 14.07 3.74 -3.12
C TYR A 78 15.43 4.35 -2.74
N GLY A 79 16.18 3.67 -1.88
CA GLY A 79 17.57 4.07 -1.57
C GLY A 79 18.51 4.04 -2.78
N THR A 80 18.19 3.26 -3.82
CA THR A 80 18.97 3.10 -5.05
C THR A 80 18.37 3.81 -6.27
N ASP A 81 17.04 3.93 -6.33
CA ASP A 81 16.27 4.56 -7.41
C ASP A 81 15.24 5.52 -6.80
N LYS A 82 15.57 6.82 -6.79
CA LYS A 82 14.70 7.90 -6.30
C LYS A 82 13.64 8.34 -7.32
N SER A 83 13.18 7.44 -8.17
CA SER A 83 12.08 7.72 -9.10
C SER A 83 10.79 8.05 -8.33
N ILE A 84 10.01 9.01 -8.84
CA ILE A 84 8.74 9.46 -8.24
C ILE A 84 7.75 8.30 -8.08
N ASN A 85 7.71 7.36 -9.01
CA ASN A 85 6.85 6.19 -8.93
C ASN A 85 7.25 5.23 -7.79
N CYS A 86 8.54 5.19 -7.44
CA CYS A 86 9.06 4.39 -6.32
C CYS A 86 8.69 5.06 -4.98
N GLU A 87 8.78 6.39 -4.93
CA GLU A 87 8.34 7.21 -3.79
C GLU A 87 6.84 7.01 -3.52
N ASP A 88 6.00 7.08 -4.55
CA ASP A 88 4.55 6.87 -4.41
C ASP A 88 4.21 5.48 -3.89
N CYS A 89 4.89 4.45 -4.39
CA CYS A 89 4.75 3.09 -3.87
C CYS A 89 5.13 3.00 -2.38
N CYS A 90 6.20 3.68 -1.94
CA CYS A 90 6.58 3.73 -0.53
C CYS A 90 5.47 4.38 0.31
N LYS A 91 4.99 5.55 -0.11
CA LYS A 91 3.95 6.32 0.60
C LYS A 91 2.66 5.52 0.76
N ILE A 92 2.17 4.90 -0.31
CA ILE A 92 0.96 4.06 -0.31
C ILE A 92 1.08 2.90 0.69
N LEU A 93 2.24 2.23 0.73
CA LEU A 93 2.46 1.09 1.63
C LEU A 93 2.67 1.52 3.10
N ILE A 94 3.27 2.69 3.34
CA ILE A 94 3.39 3.28 4.68
C ILE A 94 2.00 3.58 5.25
N GLU A 95 1.16 4.29 4.48
CA GLU A 95 -0.22 4.60 4.86
C GLU A 95 -1.00 3.32 5.15
N HIS A 96 -0.96 2.34 4.24
CA HIS A 96 -1.64 1.06 4.44
C HIS A 96 -1.19 0.34 5.72
N THR A 97 0.11 0.37 6.01
CA THR A 97 0.68 -0.28 7.20
C THR A 97 0.18 0.39 8.48
N LEU A 98 0.17 1.72 8.52
CA LEU A 98 -0.31 2.48 9.68
C LEU A 98 -1.81 2.32 9.90
N GLU A 99 -2.61 2.26 8.83
CA GLU A 99 -4.06 2.02 8.91
C GLU A 99 -4.41 0.62 9.45
N LYS A 100 -3.68 -0.42 9.04
CA LYS A 100 -3.95 -1.80 9.50
C LYS A 100 -3.35 -2.13 10.87
N LYS A 101 -2.26 -1.47 11.25
CA LYS A 101 -1.48 -1.78 12.45
C LYS A 101 -1.15 -0.47 13.17
N THR A 102 -2.10 0.01 13.98
CA THR A 102 -1.98 1.22 14.81
C THR A 102 -0.74 1.24 15.73
N HIS A 103 -0.18 0.06 16.03
CA HIS A 103 1.06 -0.09 16.81
C HIS A 103 2.23 -0.70 16.01
N SER A 104 2.24 -0.55 14.69
CA SER A 104 3.35 -1.07 13.87
C SER A 104 4.65 -0.37 14.23
N LYS A 105 5.68 -1.17 14.54
CA LYS A 105 7.05 -0.67 14.66
C LYS A 105 7.50 -0.18 13.29
N MET A 106 8.13 1.00 13.26
CA MET A 106 8.73 1.53 12.03
C MET A 106 9.81 0.54 11.53
N PRO A 107 9.72 0.09 10.26
CA PRO A 107 10.72 -0.76 9.61
C PRO A 107 12.12 -0.16 9.65
N ASP A 108 13.14 -1.00 9.77
CA ASP A 108 14.54 -0.53 9.82
C ASP A 108 15.01 0.06 8.48
N SER A 109 14.44 -0.41 7.35
CA SER A 109 14.68 0.18 6.03
C SER A 109 14.12 1.59 5.87
N ILE A 110 13.08 1.95 6.62
CA ILE A 110 12.54 3.32 6.67
C ILE A 110 13.42 4.19 7.55
N LYS A 111 13.87 3.69 8.71
CA LYS A 111 14.74 4.43 9.65
C LYS A 111 16.04 4.92 9.01
N SER A 112 16.59 4.17 8.06
CA SER A 112 17.82 4.55 7.37
C SER A 112 17.60 5.68 6.35
N ASN A 113 16.36 5.98 5.98
CA ASN A 113 16.00 7.04 5.05
C ASN A 113 15.31 8.20 5.77
N LYS A 114 15.95 9.37 5.77
CA LYS A 114 15.44 10.57 6.46
C LYS A 114 14.07 11.01 5.93
N GLU A 115 13.88 11.05 4.61
CA GLU A 115 12.64 11.50 3.97
C GLU A 115 11.46 10.56 4.34
N LEU A 116 11.68 9.25 4.23
CA LEU A 116 10.66 8.25 4.59
C LEU A 116 10.38 8.21 6.09
N THR A 117 11.38 8.47 6.93
CA THR A 117 11.21 8.59 8.39
C THR A 117 10.34 9.79 8.76
N GLU A 118 10.60 10.95 8.15
CA GLU A 118 9.78 12.15 8.33
C GLU A 118 8.34 11.90 7.87
N TYR A 119 8.15 11.27 6.71
CA TYR A 119 6.83 10.90 6.20
C TYR A 119 6.07 9.95 7.14
N TRP A 120 6.74 8.88 7.60
CA TRP A 120 6.16 7.92 8.54
C TRP A 120 5.67 8.60 9.82
N ASN A 121 6.51 9.46 10.41
CA ASN A 121 6.15 10.18 11.64
C ASN A 121 4.98 11.16 11.41
N ALA A 122 4.96 11.85 10.28
CA ALA A 122 3.84 12.74 9.91
C ALA A 122 2.53 11.96 9.77
N CYS A 123 2.53 10.83 9.05
CA CYS A 123 1.35 9.96 8.91
C CYS A 123 0.89 9.41 10.26
N LYS A 124 1.83 8.99 11.11
CA LYS A 124 1.52 8.46 12.43
C LYS A 124 0.90 9.52 13.36
N ALA A 125 1.45 10.74 13.39
CA ALA A 125 0.90 11.84 14.16
C ALA A 125 -0.55 12.19 13.74
N ASN A 126 -0.80 12.24 12.43
CA ASN A 126 -2.14 12.48 11.89
C ASN A 126 -3.13 11.37 12.27
N SER A 127 -2.67 10.12 12.42
CA SER A 127 -3.52 9.01 12.89
C SER A 127 -3.82 9.07 14.39
N GLU A 128 -2.89 9.57 15.21
CA GLU A 128 -3.05 9.71 16.67
C GLU A 128 -3.91 10.92 17.04
N GLU A 129 -3.89 12.01 16.26
CA GLU A 129 -4.75 13.18 16.46
C GLU A 129 -6.25 12.86 16.32
N TRP A 130 -6.61 11.87 15.51
CA TRP A 130 -8.01 11.44 15.34
C TRP A 130 -8.52 10.58 16.50
N GLU A 131 -7.65 9.87 17.24
CA GLU A 131 -8.02 9.09 18.43
C GLU A 131 -8.48 9.99 19.59
N PHE A 132 -7.94 11.21 19.71
CA PHE A 132 -8.32 12.17 20.74
C PHE A 132 -9.60 12.96 20.43
N ALA A 133 -10.03 12.99 19.17
CA ALA A 133 -11.22 13.73 18.74
C ALA A 133 -12.53 12.94 18.91
N ILE A 134 -12.49 11.67 19.34
CA ILE A 134 -13.70 10.88 19.62
C ILE A 134 -14.18 11.21 21.05
N PRO A 135 -15.29 11.93 21.26
CA PRO A 135 -15.84 12.13 22.59
C PRO A 135 -16.29 10.76 23.12
N LYS A 136 -15.78 10.34 24.28
CA LYS A 136 -16.08 9.06 24.97
C LYS A 136 -17.54 8.92 25.45
N THR A 137 -18.50 9.62 24.87
CA THR A 137 -19.89 9.65 25.34
C THR A 137 -20.86 9.64 24.15
N ALA A 138 -20.93 8.52 23.44
CA ALA A 138 -22.16 8.01 22.83
C ALA A 138 -21.85 6.70 22.08
N ILE A 139 -21.98 5.56 22.77
CA ILE A 139 -22.29 4.32 22.08
C ILE A 139 -23.76 4.44 21.68
N GLN A 140 -24.02 4.99 20.50
CA GLN A 140 -25.21 4.65 19.74
C GLN A 140 -24.79 4.24 18.33
N VAL A 141 -25.14 2.99 18.05
CA VAL A 141 -24.97 2.26 16.80
C VAL A 141 -25.54 3.09 15.65
N PHE A 142 -24.68 3.59 14.77
CA PHE A 142 -25.05 3.92 13.40
C PHE A 142 -23.90 3.60 12.44
N SER A 143 -24.27 2.95 11.35
CA SER A 143 -23.44 2.31 10.34
C SER A 143 -22.28 3.18 9.84
N VAL A 144 -21.06 2.65 9.93
CA VAL A 144 -19.84 3.28 9.41
C VAL A 144 -19.90 3.32 7.89
N GLN A 145 -20.38 4.43 7.32
CA GLN A 145 -20.05 4.80 5.95
C GLN A 145 -18.68 5.47 5.98
N LYS A 146 -17.68 4.75 5.47
CA LYS A 146 -16.32 5.26 5.21
C LYS A 146 -16.43 6.33 4.12
N THR A 147 -16.73 7.58 4.49
CA THR A 147 -16.70 8.69 3.54
C THR A 147 -15.25 8.99 3.22
N ASN A 148 -14.76 8.37 2.14
CA ASN A 148 -13.55 8.77 1.43
C ASN A 148 -13.65 10.26 1.08
N LYS A 149 -13.05 11.12 1.91
CA LYS A 149 -12.71 12.47 1.47
C LYS A 149 -11.55 12.34 0.49
N ARG A 150 -11.91 12.18 -0.78
CA ARG A 150 -11.03 12.45 -1.93
C ARG A 150 -10.45 13.85 -1.72
N PHE A 151 -9.15 13.92 -1.47
CA PHE A 151 -8.40 15.15 -1.72
C PHE A 151 -8.28 15.31 -3.24
N CYS A 152 -8.87 16.39 -3.76
CA CYS A 152 -8.59 16.97 -5.08
C CYS A 152 -8.67 18.50 -4.90
N PRO A 153 -8.12 19.31 -5.83
CA PRO A 153 -6.75 19.34 -6.35
C PRO A 153 -6.07 20.68 -5.98
N ILE A 154 -4.77 20.81 -6.22
CA ILE A 154 -4.04 22.08 -6.05
C ILE A 154 -4.41 23.02 -7.22
N LYS A 155 -4.58 24.28 -6.83
CA LYS A 155 -5.13 25.49 -7.47
C LYS A 155 -4.78 25.76 -8.93
#